data_AF-A0A970ILN9-F1
#
_entry.id   AF-A0A970ILN9-F1
#
_cell.length_a   1.000
_cell.length_b   1.000
_cell.length_c   1.000
_cell.angle_alpha   90.00
_cell.angle_beta   90.00
_cell.angle_gamma   90.00
#
_symmetry.space_group_name_H-M   'P 1'
#
loop_
_entity.id
_entity.type
_entity.pdbx_description
1 polymer ?
#
loop_
_entity_poly.entity_id
_entity_poly.type
_entity_poly.pdbx_seq_one_letter_code
_entity_poly.pdbx_strand_id
1 'polypeptide(L)'
;MAKNKKGKIGLIIFIIAIFVLIFAALAFVFDIGGMKKVAYSIIGKDLGRQTMTGMTAIEIELKKEEEYIEAEKTKLSALRTDLENYKTELDNRAKELDEREMLLKEKEQDIERLKETLSGQFQDLMEIVKIYENMNGDEAAAILSQMEDTEKVILILKNLKKEKSAEILGLMNPEDAAKIVDGLLEAGSMEGGV
;
A
#
# COMPACT_ATOMS: atom_id res chain seq x y z
N MET A 1 28.48 58.32 57.57
CA MET A 1 28.48 56.96 57.01
C MET A 1 27.82 56.01 58.02
N ALA A 2 26.71 55.35 57.66
CA ALA A 2 26.21 54.08 58.21
C ALA A 2 24.70 53.96 57.91
N LYS A 3 24.33 53.30 56.81
CA LYS A 3 22.92 52.93 56.56
C LYS A 3 22.85 51.53 55.95
N ASN A 4 21.95 50.71 56.51
CA ASN A 4 21.39 49.47 55.97
C ASN A 4 22.15 48.13 56.10
N LYS A 5 22.58 47.76 57.32
CA LYS A 5 22.79 46.33 57.67
C LYS A 5 21.52 45.58 58.11
N LYS A 6 20.48 46.28 58.60
CA LYS A 6 19.23 45.64 59.08
C LYS A 6 18.30 45.12 57.97
N GLY A 7 18.31 45.74 56.78
CA GLY A 7 17.49 45.29 55.64
C GLY A 7 18.00 44.02 54.96
N LYS A 8 19.31 43.77 54.97
CA LYS A 8 19.91 42.57 54.35
C LYS A 8 19.65 41.29 55.17
N ILE A 9 19.57 41.39 56.49
CA ILE A 9 19.30 40.25 57.38
C ILE A 9 17.83 39.80 57.24
N GLY A 10 16.89 40.75 57.16
CA GLY A 10 15.48 40.41 56.90
C GLY A 10 15.27 39.73 55.54
N LEU A 11 16.01 40.16 54.52
CA LEU A 11 15.96 39.56 53.19
C LEU A 11 16.56 38.14 53.16
N ILE A 12 17.64 37.88 53.92
CA ILE A 12 18.22 36.52 54.06
C ILE A 12 17.24 35.59 54.79
N ILE A 13 16.60 36.05 55.88
CA ILE A 13 15.61 35.25 56.61
C ILE A 13 14.40 34.93 55.70
N PHE A 14 13.95 35.91 54.91
CA PHE A 14 12.86 35.72 53.95
C PHE A 14 13.21 34.69 52.86
N ILE A 15 14.42 34.75 52.31
CA ILE A 15 14.90 33.76 51.33
C ILE A 15 14.99 32.36 51.95
N ILE A 16 15.49 32.24 53.19
CA ILE A 16 15.56 30.95 53.90
C ILE A 16 14.15 30.40 54.15
N ALA A 17 13.20 31.24 54.56
CA ALA A 17 11.82 30.82 54.77
C ALA A 17 11.14 30.31 53.49
N ILE A 18 11.39 30.99 52.36
CA ILE A 18 10.92 30.52 51.04
C ILE A 18 11.60 29.21 50.66
N PHE A 19 12.90 29.07 50.91
CA PHE A 19 13.64 27.85 50.59
C PHE A 19 13.13 26.65 51.39
N VAL A 20 12.80 26.85 52.68
CA VAL A 20 12.18 25.82 53.53
C VAL A 20 10.78 25.45 53.03
N LEU A 21 9.97 26.42 52.60
CA LEU A 21 8.64 26.17 52.02
C LEU A 21 8.72 25.38 50.71
N ILE A 22 9.64 25.74 49.82
CA ILE A 22 9.87 25.02 48.57
C ILE A 22 10.41 23.62 48.85
N PHE A 23 11.34 23.48 49.80
CA PHE A 23 11.87 22.17 50.20
C PHE A 23 10.77 21.28 50.80
N ALA A 24 9.88 21.83 51.62
CA ALA A 24 8.72 21.10 52.15
C ALA A 24 7.76 20.66 51.03
N ALA A 25 7.48 21.54 50.05
CA ALA A 25 6.65 21.19 48.89
C ALA A 25 7.31 20.11 48.02
N LEU A 26 8.62 20.19 47.79
CA LEU A 26 9.37 19.17 47.05
C LEU A 26 9.42 17.85 47.80
N ALA A 27 9.68 17.85 49.10
CA ALA A 27 9.64 16.65 49.92
C ALA A 27 8.24 16.01 49.93
N PHE A 28 7.19 16.83 49.84
CA PHE A 28 5.81 16.37 49.67
C PHE A 28 5.56 15.77 48.28
N VAL A 29 6.13 16.29 47.19
CA VAL A 29 5.99 15.72 45.83
C VAL A 29 6.77 14.41 45.68
N PHE A 30 8.01 14.38 46.17
CA PHE A 30 8.94 13.25 46.00
C PHE A 30 8.81 12.13 47.04
N ASP A 31 7.85 12.23 47.98
CA ASP A 31 7.60 11.21 49.04
C ASP A 31 8.85 10.86 49.86
N ILE A 32 9.67 11.88 50.17
CA ILE A 32 10.91 11.71 50.93
C ILE A 32 10.54 11.38 52.38
N GLY A 33 10.91 10.19 52.86
CA GLY A 33 10.71 9.75 54.25
C GLY A 33 9.28 9.36 54.63
N GLY A 34 8.38 9.13 53.67
CA GLY A 34 7.02 8.65 53.93
C GLY A 34 6.06 9.70 54.49
N MET A 35 6.37 10.99 54.33
CA MET A 35 5.52 12.09 54.80
C MET A 35 4.12 12.11 54.17
N LYS A 36 3.95 11.60 52.94
CA LYS A 36 2.61 11.46 52.33
C LYS A 36 1.71 10.55 53.17
N LYS A 37 2.21 9.40 53.65
CA LYS A 37 1.44 8.47 54.49
C LYS A 37 1.01 9.09 55.82
N VAL A 38 1.89 9.88 56.45
CA VAL A 38 1.57 10.59 57.69
C VAL A 38 0.52 11.68 57.45
N ALA A 39 0.66 12.48 56.40
CA ALA A 39 -0.32 13.49 56.01
C ALA A 39 -1.69 12.85 55.72
N TYR A 40 -1.75 11.76 54.94
CA TYR A 40 -3.00 11.04 54.70
C TYR A 40 -3.61 10.42 55.95
N SER A 41 -2.81 9.98 56.94
CA SER A 41 -3.33 9.43 58.19
C SER A 41 -3.94 10.47 59.14
N ILE A 42 -3.47 11.72 59.08
CA ILE A 42 -3.96 12.82 59.91
C ILE A 42 -5.14 13.52 59.21
N ILE A 43 -5.00 13.81 57.91
CA ILE A 43 -6.03 14.44 57.08
C ILE A 43 -7.18 13.46 56.81
N GLY A 44 -6.89 12.20 56.50
CA GLY A 44 -7.89 11.18 56.20
C GLY A 44 -8.75 10.74 57.40
N LYS A 45 -8.26 10.93 58.63
CA LYS A 45 -9.01 10.60 59.85
C LYS A 45 -10.08 11.64 60.19
N ASP A 46 -9.90 12.88 59.75
CA ASP A 46 -10.82 14.00 60.02
C ASP A 46 -11.68 14.37 58.78
N LEU A 47 -11.08 14.41 57.57
CA LEU A 47 -11.84 14.62 56.33
C LEU A 47 -12.68 13.41 55.90
N GLY A 48 -12.26 12.18 56.23
CA GLY A 48 -13.04 10.97 55.97
C GLY A 48 -14.35 10.92 56.74
N ARG A 49 -14.49 11.69 57.84
CA ARG A 49 -15.67 11.69 58.68
C ARG A 49 -16.76 12.67 58.22
N GLN A 50 -16.43 13.64 57.37
CA GLN A 50 -17.36 14.71 56.96
C GLN A 50 -17.95 14.50 55.56
N THR A 51 -17.38 13.63 54.74
CA THR A 51 -17.93 13.23 53.44
C THR A 51 -18.68 11.89 53.48
N MET A 52 -18.59 11.13 54.58
CA MET A 52 -19.27 9.85 54.81
C MET A 52 -20.45 9.94 55.79
N THR A 53 -20.96 11.11 56.13
CA THR A 53 -22.10 11.29 57.06
C THR A 53 -23.43 11.43 56.32
N GLY A 54 -23.77 10.45 55.48
CA GLY A 54 -25.08 10.44 54.81
C GLY A 54 -25.42 9.20 54.00
N MET A 55 -24.44 8.41 53.57
CA MET A 55 -24.67 7.22 52.76
C MET A 55 -24.42 5.93 53.55
N THR A 56 -25.36 5.00 53.49
CA THR A 56 -25.19 3.66 54.08
C THR A 56 -24.16 2.84 53.29
N ALA A 57 -23.57 1.79 53.89
CA ALA A 57 -22.62 0.91 53.19
C ALA A 57 -23.23 0.28 51.93
N ILE A 58 -24.55 0.06 51.93
CA ILE A 58 -25.34 -0.45 50.80
C ILE A 58 -25.37 0.57 49.65
N GLU A 59 -25.50 1.87 49.93
CA GLU A 59 -25.49 2.92 48.90
C GLU A 59 -24.13 3.07 48.22
N ILE A 60 -23.03 2.84 48.96
CA ILE A 60 -21.68 2.85 48.39
C ILE A 60 -21.47 1.66 47.44
N GLU A 61 -21.99 0.48 47.79
CA GLU A 61 -21.90 -0.73 46.96
C GLU A 61 -22.76 -0.60 45.70
N LEU A 62 -24.00 -0.11 45.84
CA LEU A 62 -24.88 0.18 44.70
C LEU A 62 -24.24 1.17 43.72
N LYS A 63 -23.64 2.26 44.21
CA LYS A 63 -22.98 3.24 43.35
C LYS A 63 -21.81 2.66 42.56
N LYS A 64 -21.02 1.77 43.17
CA LYS A 64 -19.91 1.08 42.47
C LYS A 64 -20.43 0.14 41.39
N GLU A 65 -21.52 -0.56 41.65
CA GLU A 65 -22.14 -1.45 40.68
C GLU A 65 -22.78 -0.67 39.53
N GLU A 66 -23.41 0.48 39.80
CA GLU A 66 -23.88 1.42 38.79
C GLU A 66 -22.74 1.94 37.90
N GLU A 67 -21.62 2.38 38.50
CA GLU A 67 -20.43 2.81 37.77
C GLU A 67 -19.84 1.69 36.89
N TYR A 68 -19.83 0.45 37.39
CA TYR A 68 -19.38 -0.72 36.64
C TYR A 68 -20.31 -1.05 35.46
N ILE A 69 -21.62 -1.02 35.68
CA ILE A 69 -22.63 -1.27 34.65
C ILE A 69 -22.55 -0.21 33.55
N GLU A 70 -22.38 1.07 33.90
CA GLU A 70 -22.22 2.14 32.92
C GLU A 70 -20.91 2.01 32.11
N ALA A 71 -19.83 1.58 32.73
CA ALA A 71 -18.58 1.28 32.03
C ALA A 71 -18.74 0.13 31.02
N GLU A 72 -19.39 -0.97 31.42
CA GLU A 72 -19.67 -2.11 30.53
C GLU A 72 -20.65 -1.73 29.40
N LYS A 73 -21.68 -0.93 29.68
CA LYS A 73 -22.58 -0.40 28.63
C LYS A 73 -21.83 0.44 27.61
N THR A 74 -20.92 1.29 28.08
CA THR A 74 -20.08 2.12 27.19
C THR A 74 -19.20 1.26 26.31
N LYS A 75 -18.55 0.24 26.89
CA LYS A 75 -17.72 -0.73 26.14
C LYS A 75 -18.53 -1.53 25.13
N LEU A 76 -19.72 -2.00 25.51
CA LEU A 76 -20.61 -2.73 24.62
C LEU A 76 -21.11 -1.86 23.46
N SER A 77 -21.40 -0.58 23.73
CA SER A 77 -21.76 0.40 22.70
C SER A 77 -20.63 0.63 21.70
N ALA A 78 -19.39 0.78 22.21
CA ALA A 78 -18.20 0.90 21.37
C ALA A 78 -18.00 -0.35 20.49
N LEU A 79 -18.06 -1.55 21.08
CA LEU A 79 -17.92 -2.80 20.34
C LEU A 79 -19.01 -3.00 19.25
N ARG A 80 -20.25 -2.57 19.53
CA ARG A 80 -21.33 -2.60 18.54
C ARG A 80 -21.05 -1.65 17.37
N THR A 81 -20.52 -0.47 17.67
CA THR A 81 -20.11 0.51 16.64
C THR A 81 -18.99 -0.06 15.78
N ASP A 82 -17.98 -0.66 16.39
CA ASP A 82 -16.87 -1.29 15.67
C ASP A 82 -17.35 -2.45 14.80
N LEU A 83 -18.25 -3.30 15.30
CA LEU A 83 -18.83 -4.41 14.53
C LEU A 83 -19.61 -3.91 13.31
N GLU A 84 -20.38 -2.83 13.44
CA GLU A 84 -21.11 -2.26 12.30
C GLU A 84 -20.16 -1.65 11.27
N ASN A 85 -19.09 -1.01 11.73
CA ASN A 85 -18.03 -0.49 10.85
C ASN A 85 -17.33 -1.63 10.09
N TYR A 86 -16.94 -2.70 10.78
CA TYR A 86 -16.32 -3.88 10.15
C TYR A 86 -17.26 -4.56 9.17
N LYS A 87 -18.55 -4.67 9.49
CA LYS A 87 -19.55 -5.23 8.60
C LYS A 87 -19.68 -4.41 7.32
N THR A 88 -19.71 -3.08 7.45
CA THR A 88 -19.76 -2.16 6.30
C THR A 88 -18.49 -2.25 5.45
N GLU A 89 -17.32 -2.33 6.08
CA GLU A 89 -16.05 -2.51 5.36
C GLU A 89 -16.01 -3.85 4.62
N LEU A 90 -16.47 -4.92 5.25
CA LEU A 90 -16.54 -6.25 4.64
C LEU A 90 -17.47 -6.27 3.43
N ASP A 91 -18.65 -5.64 3.53
CA ASP A 91 -19.61 -5.53 2.42
C ASP A 91 -19.03 -4.75 1.24
N ASN A 92 -18.32 -3.65 1.51
CA ASN A 92 -17.66 -2.88 0.47
C ASN A 92 -16.53 -3.68 -0.20
N ARG A 93 -15.70 -4.38 0.59
CA ARG A 93 -14.64 -5.24 0.05
C ARG A 93 -15.21 -6.42 -0.76
N ALA A 94 -16.32 -6.99 -0.34
CA ALA A 94 -16.99 -8.07 -1.09
C ALA A 94 -17.46 -7.56 -2.46
N LYS A 95 -18.08 -6.38 -2.53
CA LYS A 95 -18.46 -5.74 -3.79
C LYS A 95 -17.26 -5.46 -4.69
N GLU A 96 -16.18 -4.91 -4.13
CA GLU A 96 -14.95 -4.65 -4.90
C GLU A 96 -14.33 -5.95 -5.45
N LEU A 97 -14.35 -7.03 -4.67
CA LEU A 97 -13.89 -8.34 -5.12
C LEU A 97 -14.75 -8.87 -6.26
N ASP A 98 -16.08 -8.80 -6.14
CA ASP A 98 -17.00 -9.23 -7.20
C ASP A 98 -16.75 -8.44 -8.51
N GLU A 99 -16.54 -7.12 -8.42
CA GLU A 99 -16.21 -6.28 -9.58
C GLU A 99 -14.87 -6.68 -10.22
N ARG A 100 -13.85 -6.95 -9.41
CA ARG A 100 -12.53 -7.38 -9.89
C ARG A 100 -12.58 -8.77 -10.51
N GLU A 101 -13.36 -9.70 -9.95
CA GLU A 101 -13.55 -11.04 -10.50
C GLU A 101 -14.24 -10.98 -11.87
N MET A 102 -15.26 -10.13 -12.02
CA MET A 102 -15.90 -9.90 -13.31
C MET A 102 -14.92 -9.34 -14.35
N LEU A 103 -14.14 -8.32 -13.98
CA LEU A 103 -13.12 -7.75 -14.86
C LEU A 103 -12.04 -8.77 -15.25
N LEU A 104 -11.57 -9.56 -14.29
CA LEU A 104 -10.56 -10.59 -14.54
C LEU A 104 -11.08 -11.62 -15.55
N LYS A 105 -12.32 -12.08 -15.36
CA LYS A 105 -12.96 -13.02 -16.29
C LYS A 105 -13.11 -12.44 -17.70
N GLU A 106 -13.45 -11.16 -17.83
CA GLU A 106 -13.50 -10.48 -19.13
C GLU A 106 -12.12 -10.47 -19.80
N LYS A 107 -11.07 -10.12 -19.03
CA LYS A 107 -9.69 -10.12 -19.54
C LYS A 107 -9.20 -11.50 -19.93
N GLU A 108 -9.53 -12.54 -19.17
CA GLU A 108 -9.20 -13.93 -19.53
C GLU A 108 -9.87 -14.34 -20.85
N GLN A 109 -11.14 -13.97 -21.05
CA GLN A 109 -11.85 -14.23 -22.31
C GLN A 109 -11.24 -13.47 -23.50
N ASP A 110 -10.83 -12.22 -23.30
CA ASP A 110 -10.16 -11.44 -24.33
C ASP A 110 -8.80 -12.02 -24.69
N ILE A 111 -8.01 -12.45 -23.69
CA ILE A 111 -6.72 -13.11 -23.91
C ILE A 111 -6.90 -14.40 -24.73
N GLU A 112 -7.89 -15.24 -24.39
CA GLU A 112 -8.12 -16.47 -25.14
C GLU A 112 -8.55 -16.17 -26.58
N ARG A 113 -9.44 -15.19 -26.80
CA ARG A 113 -9.85 -14.77 -28.16
C ARG A 113 -8.68 -14.23 -28.98
N LEU A 114 -7.82 -13.42 -28.37
CA LEU A 114 -6.62 -12.89 -29.01
C LEU A 114 -5.64 -14.01 -29.35
N LYS A 115 -5.46 -14.97 -28.45
CA LYS A 115 -4.59 -16.14 -28.66
C LYS A 115 -5.11 -17.04 -29.78
N GLU A 116 -6.40 -17.32 -29.83
CA GLU A 116 -7.02 -18.06 -30.94
C GLU A 116 -6.82 -17.34 -32.28
N THR A 117 -7.03 -16.02 -32.30
CA THR A 117 -6.85 -15.19 -33.50
C THR A 117 -5.39 -15.20 -33.97
N LEU A 118 -4.44 -14.97 -33.06
CA LEU A 118 -3.01 -14.99 -33.36
C LEU A 118 -2.54 -16.38 -33.80
N SER A 119 -3.04 -17.44 -33.16
CA SER A 119 -2.74 -18.82 -33.56
C SER A 119 -3.25 -19.13 -34.96
N GLY A 120 -4.47 -18.69 -35.31
CA GLY A 120 -5.02 -18.84 -36.66
C GLY A 120 -4.19 -18.09 -37.69
N GLN A 121 -3.91 -16.80 -37.45
CA GLN A 121 -3.07 -15.98 -38.32
C GLN A 121 -1.66 -16.57 -38.50
N PHE A 122 -1.08 -17.11 -37.43
CA PHE A 122 0.22 -17.77 -37.50
C PHE A 122 0.17 -19.06 -38.32
N GLN A 123 -0.89 -19.87 -38.19
CA GLN A 123 -1.07 -21.07 -39.02
C GLN A 123 -1.21 -20.71 -40.49
N ASP A 124 -2.03 -19.72 -40.83
CA ASP A 124 -2.20 -19.23 -42.20
C ASP A 124 -0.87 -18.71 -42.78
N LEU A 125 -0.12 -17.93 -41.99
CA LEU A 125 1.22 -17.48 -42.37
C LEU A 125 2.15 -18.68 -42.64
N MET A 126 2.17 -19.67 -41.76
CA MET A 126 3.05 -20.83 -41.92
C MET A 126 2.66 -21.70 -43.11
N GLU A 127 1.40 -21.73 -43.53
CA GLU A 127 0.97 -22.35 -44.77
C GLU A 127 1.52 -21.61 -45.99
N ILE A 128 1.41 -20.28 -46.00
CA ILE A 128 1.99 -19.43 -47.05
C ILE A 128 3.52 -19.60 -47.12
N VAL A 129 4.19 -19.58 -45.97
CA VAL A 129 5.64 -19.82 -45.87
C VAL A 129 6.01 -21.16 -46.49
N LYS A 130 5.26 -22.24 -46.21
CA LYS A 130 5.50 -23.55 -46.84
C LYS A 130 5.30 -23.54 -48.35
N ILE A 131 4.36 -22.77 -48.87
CA ILE A 131 4.15 -22.63 -50.33
C ILE A 131 5.41 -22.01 -50.96
N TYR A 132 5.88 -20.89 -50.43
CA TYR A 132 7.09 -20.22 -50.95
C TYR A 132 8.38 -21.01 -50.69
N GLU A 133 8.45 -21.75 -49.59
CA GLU A 133 9.59 -22.62 -49.27
C GLU A 133 9.79 -23.73 -50.32
N ASN A 134 8.67 -24.25 -50.86
CA ASN A 134 8.69 -25.29 -51.90
C ASN A 134 8.62 -24.72 -53.33
N MET A 135 8.46 -23.40 -53.48
CA MET A 135 8.43 -22.72 -54.77
C MET A 135 9.85 -22.53 -55.33
N ASN A 136 10.00 -22.47 -56.65
CA ASN A 136 11.29 -22.13 -57.26
C ASN A 136 11.70 -20.70 -56.87
N GLY A 137 13.00 -20.47 -56.64
CA GLY A 137 13.52 -19.18 -56.18
C GLY A 137 13.16 -18.02 -57.11
N ASP A 138 13.28 -18.23 -58.43
CA ASP A 138 12.98 -17.20 -59.45
C ASP A 138 11.50 -16.80 -59.42
N GLU A 139 10.59 -17.78 -59.33
CA GLU A 139 9.15 -17.55 -59.29
C GLU A 139 8.74 -16.85 -57.98
N ALA A 140 9.29 -17.30 -56.86
CA ALA A 140 9.05 -16.68 -55.56
C ALA A 140 9.54 -15.23 -55.52
N ALA A 141 10.74 -14.95 -56.03
CA ALA A 141 11.27 -13.59 -56.14
C ALA A 141 10.38 -12.70 -57.00
N ALA A 142 9.96 -13.18 -58.18
CA ALA A 142 9.10 -12.42 -59.09
C ALA A 142 7.73 -12.09 -58.48
N ILE A 143 7.13 -13.03 -57.73
CA ILE A 143 5.83 -12.82 -57.09
C ILE A 143 5.96 -11.87 -55.89
N LEU A 144 6.93 -12.13 -55.00
CA LEU A 144 7.12 -11.33 -53.79
C LEU A 144 7.54 -9.89 -54.11
N SER A 145 8.33 -9.65 -55.17
CA SER A 145 8.68 -8.30 -55.64
C SER A 145 7.48 -7.49 -56.16
N GLN A 146 6.36 -8.15 -56.49
CA GLN A 146 5.14 -7.48 -56.94
C GLN A 146 4.13 -7.27 -55.81
N MET A 147 4.39 -7.79 -54.61
CA MET A 147 3.50 -7.57 -53.47
C MET A 147 3.61 -6.12 -52.98
N GLU A 148 2.47 -5.43 -52.88
CA GLU A 148 2.42 -4.05 -52.38
C GLU A 148 2.77 -3.96 -50.88
N ASP A 149 2.49 -5.02 -50.13
CA ASP A 149 2.65 -5.08 -48.69
C ASP A 149 4.03 -5.65 -48.33
N THR A 150 5.03 -4.76 -48.24
CA THR A 150 6.42 -5.11 -47.90
C THR A 150 6.52 -5.80 -46.54
N GLU A 151 5.68 -5.45 -45.56
CA GLU A 151 5.68 -6.07 -44.23
C GLU A 151 5.31 -7.55 -44.31
N LYS A 152 4.33 -7.92 -45.15
CA LYS A 152 4.00 -9.33 -45.41
C LYS A 152 5.16 -10.08 -46.07
N VAL A 153 5.86 -9.44 -47.01
CA VAL A 153 7.03 -10.05 -47.67
C VAL A 153 8.13 -10.31 -46.64
N ILE A 154 8.43 -9.32 -45.80
CA ILE A 154 9.39 -9.44 -44.69
C ILE A 154 8.98 -10.60 -43.76
N LEU A 155 7.70 -10.68 -43.38
CA LEU A 155 7.21 -11.72 -42.48
C LEU A 155 7.33 -13.13 -43.09
N ILE A 156 7.02 -13.28 -44.38
CA ILE A 156 7.21 -14.55 -45.10
C ILE A 156 8.70 -14.93 -45.09
N LEU A 157 9.57 -14.03 -45.56
CA LEU A 157 11.01 -14.27 -45.68
C LEU A 157 11.68 -14.55 -44.32
N LYS A 158 11.27 -13.85 -43.25
CA LYS A 158 11.74 -14.08 -41.87
C LYS A 158 11.47 -15.51 -41.39
N ASN A 159 10.37 -16.12 -41.85
CA ASN A 159 9.93 -17.45 -41.42
C ASN A 159 10.34 -18.58 -42.40
N LEU A 160 10.91 -18.25 -43.56
CA LEU A 160 11.53 -19.25 -44.45
C LEU A 160 12.84 -19.77 -43.85
N LYS A 161 13.33 -20.90 -44.39
CA LYS A 161 14.71 -21.31 -44.12
C LYS A 161 15.68 -20.26 -44.65
N LYS A 162 16.77 -20.05 -43.92
CA LYS A 162 17.76 -19.01 -44.21
C LYS A 162 18.31 -19.11 -45.64
N GLU A 163 18.56 -20.34 -46.10
CA GLU A 163 19.06 -20.61 -47.44
C GLU A 163 18.06 -20.22 -48.51
N LYS A 164 16.76 -20.54 -48.31
CA LYS A 164 15.68 -20.20 -49.23
C LYS A 164 15.43 -18.68 -49.26
N SER A 165 15.42 -18.04 -48.09
CA SER A 165 15.30 -16.58 -48.01
C SER A 165 16.47 -15.88 -48.71
N ALA A 166 17.70 -16.37 -48.55
CA ALA A 166 18.87 -15.82 -49.22
C ALA A 166 18.83 -16.02 -50.74
N GLU A 167 18.39 -17.20 -51.20
CA GLU A 167 18.15 -17.49 -52.62
C GLU A 167 17.18 -16.48 -53.23
N ILE A 168 16.00 -16.31 -52.62
CA ILE A 168 14.95 -15.40 -53.11
C ILE A 168 15.46 -13.95 -53.13
N LEU A 169 16.07 -13.48 -52.03
CA LEU A 169 16.63 -12.12 -51.97
C LEU A 169 17.71 -11.88 -53.02
N GLY A 170 18.53 -12.88 -53.33
CA GLY A 170 19.57 -12.78 -54.36
C GLY A 170 19.02 -12.75 -55.79
N LEU A 171 17.77 -13.17 -55.99
CA LEU A 171 17.07 -13.17 -57.28
C LEU A 171 16.13 -11.96 -57.45
N MET A 172 15.95 -11.15 -56.40
CA MET A 172 15.23 -9.88 -56.46
C MET A 172 16.09 -8.75 -57.05
N ASN A 173 15.44 -7.68 -57.48
CA ASN A 173 16.16 -6.46 -57.87
C ASN A 173 16.89 -5.86 -56.65
N PRO A 174 18.10 -5.29 -56.82
CA PRO A 174 18.92 -4.81 -55.70
C PRO A 174 18.21 -3.81 -54.77
N GLU A 175 17.38 -2.94 -55.34
CA GLU A 175 16.64 -1.92 -54.59
C GLU A 175 15.56 -2.53 -53.68
N ASP A 176 14.86 -3.56 -54.15
CA ASP A 176 13.80 -4.23 -53.36
C ASP A 176 14.41 -5.14 -52.30
N ALA A 177 15.48 -5.87 -52.65
CA ALA A 177 16.22 -6.68 -51.70
C ALA A 177 16.79 -5.83 -50.55
N ALA A 178 17.36 -4.65 -50.86
CA ALA A 178 17.87 -3.74 -49.84
C ALA A 178 16.77 -3.28 -48.87
N LYS A 179 15.61 -2.84 -49.38
CA LYS A 179 14.47 -2.41 -48.55
C LYS A 179 14.00 -3.53 -47.60
N ILE A 180 13.91 -4.76 -48.11
CA ILE A 180 13.47 -5.91 -47.32
C ILE A 180 14.50 -6.25 -46.23
N VAL A 181 15.79 -6.23 -46.57
CA VAL A 181 16.87 -6.49 -45.61
C VAL A 181 16.89 -5.43 -44.50
N ASP A 182 16.71 -4.15 -44.83
CA ASP A 182 16.59 -3.08 -43.85
C ASP A 182 15.41 -3.35 -42.89
N GLY A 183 14.25 -3.70 -43.43
CA GLY A 183 13.08 -4.07 -42.62
C GLY A 183 13.30 -5.30 -41.73
N LEU A 184 14.02 -6.31 -42.21
CA LEU A 184 14.40 -7.49 -41.40
C LEU A 184 15.31 -7.11 -40.22
N LEU A 185 16.23 -6.16 -40.40
CA LEU A 185 17.12 -5.68 -39.35
C LEU A 185 16.36 -4.84 -38.29
N GLU A 186 15.43 -4.00 -38.73
CA GLU A 186 14.55 -3.23 -37.82
C GLU A 186 13.68 -4.17 -36.98
N ALA A 187 13.05 -5.18 -37.60
CA ALA A 187 12.25 -6.17 -36.91
C ALA A 187 13.06 -6.99 -35.89
N GLY A 188 14.31 -7.33 -36.21
CA GLY A 188 15.21 -8.03 -35.28
C GLY A 188 15.67 -7.17 -34.09
N SER A 189 15.71 -5.84 -34.26
CA SER A 189 16.11 -4.90 -33.21
C SER A 189 15.02 -4.69 -32.15
N MET A 190 13.74 -4.84 -32.51
CA MET A 190 12.62 -4.72 -31.57
C MET A 190 12.44 -5.95 -30.67
N GLU A 191 12.88 -7.14 -31.10
CA GLU A 191 12.82 -8.38 -30.28
C GLU A 191 13.90 -8.43 -29.18
N GLY A 192 14.98 -7.64 -29.30
CA GLY A 192 16.10 -7.62 -28.33
C GLY A 192 15.99 -6.56 -27.22
N GLY A 193 14.89 -5.81 -27.15
CA GLY A 193 14.70 -4.66 -26.26
C GLY A 193 13.89 -4.92 -24.99
N VAL A 194 13.64 -6.19 -24.62
CA VAL A 194 12.88 -6.59 -23.42
C VAL A 194 13.78 -7.26 -22.40
#